data_AF-A0A9X3IA91-F1
#
_entry.id   AF-A0A9X3IA91-F1
#
_cell.length_a   1.000
_cell.length_b   1.000
_cell.length_c   1.000
_cell.angle_alpha   90.00
_cell.angle_beta   90.00
_cell.angle_gamma   90.00
#
_symmetry.space_group_name_H-M   'P 1'
#
loop_
_entity.id
_entity.type
_entity.pdbx_description
1 polymer ?
#
loop_
_entity_poly.entity_id
_entity_poly.type
_entity_poly.pdbx_seq_one_letter_code
_entity_poly.pdbx_strand_id
1 'polypeptide(L)'
;MKKLLFAPLVFLLFVKLGYCQSVDMATLREKVRHNKNYIIYTNTIDETVKASLNKEFSLNEVGAKVDKSKVGKLQTLQEFKDFYRKAGVKGGDRLAALQYKISYSLKALIRDIPELKKIPKAQFNELLKPPRRVVKTR
;
A
#
# COMPACT_ATOMS: atom_id res chain seq x y z
N MET A 1 20.76 -43.94 38.96
CA MET A 1 20.86 -43.68 37.52
C MET A 1 19.56 -44.12 36.85
N LYS A 2 18.67 -43.19 36.48
CA LYS A 2 17.49 -43.49 35.65
C LYS A 2 17.59 -42.62 34.40
N LYS A 3 17.78 -43.29 33.27
CA LYS A 3 17.91 -42.70 31.94
C LYS A 3 16.56 -42.13 31.49
N LEU A 4 16.68 -41.06 30.73
CA LEU A 4 15.77 -40.46 29.76
C LEU A 4 14.45 -41.21 29.52
N LEU A 5 13.36 -40.43 29.42
CA LEU A 5 12.54 -40.39 28.21
C LEU A 5 11.73 -39.08 28.24
N PHE A 6 12.38 -38.01 27.78
CA PHE A 6 11.70 -36.79 27.35
C PHE A 6 11.04 -37.06 25.99
N ALA A 7 9.74 -36.81 25.92
CA ALA A 7 8.94 -36.42 24.76
C ALA A 7 9.03 -37.26 23.46
N PRO A 8 7.89 -37.87 23.09
CA PRO A 8 7.43 -37.82 21.71
C PRO A 8 6.01 -37.26 21.68
N LEU A 9 5.83 -36.00 22.09
CA LEU A 9 4.56 -35.30 21.89
C LEU A 9 4.72 -33.89 21.30
N VAL A 10 5.90 -33.59 20.76
CA VAL A 10 6.18 -32.34 20.03
C VAL A 10 6.27 -32.57 18.51
N PHE A 11 6.36 -33.83 18.05
CA PHE A 11 6.56 -34.13 16.63
C PHE A 11 5.26 -34.35 15.82
N LEU A 12 4.09 -34.36 16.46
CA LEU A 12 2.81 -34.64 15.81
C LEU A 12 1.87 -33.41 15.70
N LEU A 13 2.42 -32.20 15.85
CA LEU A 13 1.69 -30.94 15.64
C LEU A 13 2.16 -30.14 14.41
N PHE A 14 3.10 -30.67 13.62
CA PHE A 14 3.56 -30.04 12.38
C PHE A 14 2.99 -30.64 11.08
N VAL A 15 2.13 -31.66 11.16
CA VAL A 15 1.68 -32.41 9.97
C VAL A 15 0.27 -32.04 9.47
N LYS A 16 -0.42 -31.07 10.09
CA LYS A 16 -1.65 -30.52 9.51
C LYS A 16 -1.75 -29.01 9.69
N LEU A 17 -1.42 -28.27 8.63
CA LEU A 17 -2.34 -27.34 7.94
C LEU A 17 -1.58 -26.21 7.25
N GLY A 18 -1.68 -26.23 5.92
CA GLY A 18 -1.33 -25.12 5.06
C GLY A 18 0.08 -25.21 4.50
N TYR A 19 0.18 -25.63 3.24
CA TYR A 19 1.20 -25.09 2.35
C TYR A 19 1.30 -23.58 2.58
N CYS A 20 2.28 -23.14 3.36
CA CYS A 20 2.78 -21.78 3.23
C CYS A 20 3.45 -21.80 1.85
N GLN A 21 2.68 -21.50 0.80
CA GLN A 21 3.27 -21.13 -0.48
C GLN A 21 4.25 -20.03 -0.14
N SER A 22 5.55 -20.34 -0.13
CA SER A 22 6.59 -19.34 -0.10
C SER A 22 6.28 -18.43 -1.28
N VAL A 23 5.77 -17.24 -0.98
CA VAL A 23 5.43 -16.27 -2.01
C VAL A 23 6.77 -15.85 -2.61
N ASP A 24 7.04 -16.27 -3.83
CA ASP A 24 8.25 -15.86 -4.53
C ASP A 24 8.18 -14.35 -4.77
N MET A 25 8.98 -13.63 -3.97
CA MET A 25 9.02 -12.17 -3.98
C MET A 25 9.58 -11.60 -5.28
N ALA A 26 10.41 -12.35 -6.02
CA ALA A 26 10.95 -11.91 -7.30
C ALA A 26 9.85 -11.95 -8.37
N THR A 27 9.15 -13.09 -8.49
CA THR A 27 8.01 -13.22 -9.40
C THR A 27 6.88 -12.26 -9.02
N LEU A 28 6.58 -12.10 -7.73
CA LEU A 28 5.56 -11.16 -7.27
C LEU A 28 5.91 -9.71 -7.61
N ARG A 29 7.19 -9.32 -7.47
CA ARG A 29 7.66 -7.99 -7.85
C ARG A 29 7.46 -7.73 -9.34
N GLU A 30 7.78 -8.70 -10.18
CA GLU A 30 7.63 -8.55 -11.62
C GLU A 30 6.14 -8.46 -12.02
N LYS A 31 5.27 -9.29 -11.41
CA LYS A 31 3.81 -9.19 -11.57
C LYS A 31 3.28 -7.81 -11.19
N VAL A 32 3.71 -7.27 -10.05
CA VAL A 32 3.31 -5.93 -9.59
C VAL A 32 3.77 -4.86 -10.58
N ARG A 33 5.02 -4.93 -11.05
CA ARG A 33 5.63 -3.95 -11.93
C ARG A 33 4.89 -3.78 -13.26
N HIS A 34 4.39 -4.87 -13.83
CA HIS A 34 3.63 -4.86 -15.09
C HIS A 34 2.12 -4.69 -14.91
N ASN A 35 1.62 -4.61 -13.67
CA ASN A 35 0.20 -4.45 -13.42
C ASN A 35 -0.25 -3.01 -13.73
N LYS A 36 -1.28 -2.86 -14.57
CA LYS A 36 -1.86 -1.55 -14.94
C LYS A 36 -2.25 -0.69 -13.74
N ASN A 37 -2.76 -1.29 -12.66
CA ASN A 37 -3.18 -0.56 -11.48
C ASN A 37 -1.99 -0.09 -10.65
N TYR A 38 -0.89 -0.84 -10.64
CA TYR A 38 0.37 -0.37 -10.04
C TYR A 38 0.94 0.84 -10.81
N ILE A 39 0.89 0.81 -12.14
CA ILE A 39 1.30 1.95 -12.98
C ILE A 39 0.43 3.18 -12.71
N ILE A 40 -0.89 3.01 -12.60
CA ILE A 40 -1.81 4.10 -12.24
C ILE A 40 -1.49 4.64 -10.83
N TYR A 41 -1.24 3.76 -9.87
CA TYR A 41 -0.88 4.12 -8.50
C TYR A 41 0.39 4.99 -8.46
N THR A 42 1.48 4.55 -9.10
CA THR A 42 2.75 5.29 -9.11
C THR A 42 2.65 6.61 -9.84
N ASN A 43 1.98 6.65 -11.01
CA ASN A 43 1.75 7.88 -11.75
C ASN A 43 0.91 8.89 -10.95
N THR A 44 -0.08 8.41 -10.19
CA THR A 44 -0.93 9.30 -9.36
C THR A 44 -0.18 9.83 -8.14
N ILE A 45 0.77 9.06 -7.58
CA ILE A 45 1.69 9.58 -6.55
C ILE A 45 2.57 10.69 -7.13
N ASP A 46 3.17 10.47 -8.29
CA ASP A 46 3.98 11.49 -8.97
C ASP A 46 3.15 12.75 -9.27
N GLU A 47 1.91 12.58 -9.71
CA GLU A 47 0.95 13.66 -9.94
C GLU A 47 0.61 14.41 -8.63
N THR A 48 0.46 13.69 -7.52
CA THR A 48 0.21 14.27 -6.19
C THR A 48 1.39 15.10 -5.71
N VAL A 49 2.61 14.61 -5.90
CA VAL A 49 3.84 15.35 -5.54
C VAL A 49 3.95 16.60 -6.41
N LYS A 50 3.75 16.49 -7.73
CA LYS A 50 3.78 17.64 -8.65
C LYS A 50 2.74 18.70 -8.30
N ALA A 51 1.49 18.30 -8.06
CA ALA A 51 0.42 19.22 -7.67
C ALA A 51 0.73 19.93 -6.35
N SER A 52 1.37 19.24 -5.40
CA SER A 52 1.83 19.88 -4.16
C SER A 52 2.96 20.88 -4.39
N LEU A 53 3.95 20.53 -5.22
CA LEU A 53 5.05 21.43 -5.59
C LEU A 53 4.55 22.68 -6.34
N ASN A 54 3.51 22.50 -7.17
CA ASN A 54 2.80 23.58 -7.87
C ASN A 54 1.89 24.41 -6.96
N LYS A 55 1.86 24.14 -5.65
CA LYS A 55 1.05 24.83 -4.64
C LYS A 55 -0.47 24.75 -4.88
N GLU A 56 -0.94 23.73 -5.61
CA GLU A 56 -2.38 23.44 -5.73
C GLU A 56 -2.96 23.08 -4.36
N PHE A 57 -2.17 22.37 -3.54
CA PHE A 57 -2.42 22.09 -2.12
C PHE A 57 -1.10 21.92 -1.37
N SER A 58 -1.12 22.12 -0.04
CA SER A 58 0.05 21.92 0.82
C SER A 58 -0.08 20.62 1.62
N LEU A 59 0.82 19.65 1.40
CA LEU A 59 0.83 18.40 2.17
C LEU A 59 1.08 18.63 3.67
N ASN A 60 1.84 19.67 4.02
CA ASN A 60 2.09 20.05 5.42
C ASN A 60 0.80 20.57 6.08
N GLU A 61 0.07 21.45 5.38
CA GLU A 61 -1.20 22.00 5.86
C GLU A 61 -2.26 20.91 5.99
N VAL A 62 -2.35 20.01 5.00
CA VAL A 62 -3.20 18.82 5.06
C VAL A 62 -2.85 17.99 6.29
N GLY A 63 -1.56 17.73 6.53
CA GLY A 63 -1.11 16.94 7.67
C GLY A 63 -1.49 17.54 9.03
N ALA A 64 -1.62 18.86 9.13
CA ALA A 64 -2.05 19.56 10.34
C ALA A 64 -3.57 19.61 10.53
N LYS A 65 -4.32 19.71 9.43
CA LYS A 65 -5.79 19.87 9.45
C LYS A 65 -6.56 18.56 9.42
N VAL A 66 -5.92 17.47 9.00
CA VAL A 66 -6.59 16.23 8.63
C VAL A 66 -6.18 15.05 9.52
N ASP A 67 -7.18 14.39 10.09
CA ASP A 67 -7.00 13.10 10.77
C ASP A 67 -6.81 11.98 9.74
N LYS A 68 -5.55 11.57 9.58
CA LYS A 68 -5.14 10.52 8.61
C LYS A 68 -5.80 9.16 8.89
N SER A 69 -6.25 8.89 10.12
CA SER A 69 -6.93 7.63 10.45
C SER A 69 -8.32 7.51 9.80
N LYS A 70 -8.96 8.66 9.51
CA LYS A 70 -10.28 8.71 8.88
C LYS A 70 -10.23 8.53 7.37
N VAL A 71 -9.12 8.91 6.73
CA VAL A 71 -8.91 8.79 5.27
C VAL A 71 -9.06 7.34 4.81
N GLY A 72 -8.54 6.38 5.57
CA GLY A 72 -8.61 4.95 5.23
C GLY A 72 -10.01 4.35 5.22
N LYS A 73 -11.00 5.04 5.79
CA LYS A 73 -12.41 4.60 5.87
C LYS A 73 -13.25 5.09 4.68
N LEU A 74 -12.77 6.07 3.94
CA LEU A 74 -13.48 6.69 2.83
C LEU A 74 -13.51 5.74 1.62
N GLN A 75 -14.66 5.60 0.99
CA GLN A 75 -14.89 4.63 -0.09
C GLN A 75 -15.22 5.30 -1.42
N THR A 76 -15.89 6.45 -1.40
CA THR A 76 -16.37 7.16 -2.59
C THR A 76 -15.65 8.48 -2.79
N LEU A 77 -15.55 8.94 -4.04
CA LEU A 77 -14.96 10.25 -4.34
C LEU A 77 -15.66 11.39 -3.59
N GLN A 78 -16.98 11.30 -3.41
CA GLN A 78 -17.74 12.31 -2.68
C GLN A 78 -17.33 12.38 -1.21
N GLU A 79 -17.17 11.24 -0.54
CA GLU A 79 -16.67 11.19 0.84
C GLU A 79 -15.27 11.82 0.97
N PHE A 80 -14.37 11.58 0.01
CA PHE A 80 -13.06 12.24 -0.02
C PHE A 80 -13.18 13.76 -0.16
N LYS A 81 -14.02 14.24 -1.08
CA LYS A 81 -14.25 15.68 -1.29
C LYS A 81 -14.81 16.33 -0.03
N ASP A 82 -15.86 15.76 0.53
CA ASP A 82 -16.51 16.28 1.73
C ASP A 82 -15.56 16.29 2.92
N PHE A 83 -14.72 15.27 3.05
CA PHE A 83 -13.71 15.19 4.10
C PHE A 83 -12.68 16.31 4.01
N TYR A 84 -12.07 16.54 2.84
CA TYR A 84 -11.09 17.61 2.66
C TYR A 84 -11.71 19.02 2.70
N ARG A 85 -12.97 19.15 2.25
CA ARG A 85 -13.73 20.40 2.35
C ARG A 85 -14.05 20.76 3.79
N LYS A 86 -14.52 19.80 4.60
CA LYS A 86 -14.78 20.00 6.04
C LYS A 86 -13.52 20.36 6.81
N ALA A 87 -12.37 19.83 6.39
CA ALA A 87 -11.08 20.17 6.96
C ALA A 87 -10.53 21.55 6.50
N GLY A 88 -11.22 22.25 5.59
CA GLY A 88 -10.78 23.57 5.09
C GLY A 88 -9.43 23.51 4.36
N VAL A 89 -9.19 22.44 3.60
CA VAL A 89 -7.96 22.24 2.83
C VAL A 89 -8.07 22.98 1.49
N LYS A 90 -7.14 23.91 1.23
CA LYS A 90 -7.02 24.56 -0.08
C LYS A 90 -6.65 23.52 -1.14
N GLY A 91 -7.38 23.50 -2.26
CA GLY A 91 -7.23 22.47 -3.30
C GLY A 91 -7.77 21.09 -2.91
N GLY A 92 -8.60 21.02 -1.86
CA GLY A 92 -9.12 19.77 -1.29
C GLY A 92 -9.83 18.86 -2.31
N ASP A 93 -10.56 19.41 -3.27
CA ASP A 93 -11.25 18.62 -4.30
C ASP A 93 -10.26 17.93 -5.26
N ARG A 94 -9.13 18.58 -5.58
CA ARG A 94 -8.07 17.99 -6.40
C ARG A 94 -7.33 16.90 -5.64
N LEU A 95 -7.00 17.16 -4.37
CA LEU A 95 -6.39 16.18 -3.48
C LEU A 95 -7.31 14.96 -3.27
N ALA A 96 -8.62 15.19 -3.11
CA ALA A 96 -9.64 14.15 -3.00
C ALA A 96 -9.61 13.21 -4.21
N ALA A 97 -9.58 13.76 -5.42
CA ALA A 97 -9.54 12.98 -6.65
C ALA A 97 -8.27 12.11 -6.75
N LEU A 98 -7.11 12.68 -6.40
CA LEU A 98 -5.83 11.97 -6.42
C LEU A 98 -5.80 10.84 -5.37
N GLN A 99 -6.22 11.12 -4.14
CA GLN A 99 -6.29 10.13 -3.05
C GLN A 99 -7.29 9.02 -3.34
N TYR A 100 -8.44 9.36 -3.90
CA TYR A 100 -9.43 8.38 -4.35
C TYR A 100 -8.84 7.45 -5.41
N LYS A 101 -8.15 8.00 -6.43
CA LYS A 101 -7.51 7.24 -7.51
C LYS A 101 -6.39 6.32 -6.98
N ILE A 102 -5.57 6.82 -6.05
CA ILE A 102 -4.57 6.01 -5.32
C ILE A 102 -5.25 4.84 -4.61
N SER A 103 -6.26 5.10 -3.77
CA SER A 103 -6.98 4.08 -3.00
C SER A 103 -7.63 3.03 -3.91
N TYR A 104 -8.29 3.48 -4.98
CA TYR A 104 -8.94 2.59 -5.96
C TYR A 104 -7.92 1.70 -6.69
N SER A 105 -6.85 2.30 -7.21
CA SER A 105 -5.78 1.55 -7.89
C SER A 105 -5.12 0.51 -6.99
N LEU A 106 -4.91 0.83 -5.71
CA LEU A 106 -4.33 -0.09 -4.75
C LEU A 106 -5.27 -1.27 -4.43
N LYS A 107 -6.57 -0.98 -4.23
CA LYS A 107 -7.60 -2.02 -4.06
C LYS A 107 -7.68 -2.94 -5.28
N ALA A 108 -7.64 -2.37 -6.49
CA ALA A 108 -7.65 -3.12 -7.74
C ALA A 108 -6.38 -3.98 -7.89
N LEU A 109 -5.20 -3.45 -7.55
CA LEU A 109 -3.95 -4.20 -7.55
C LEU A 109 -4.00 -5.42 -6.62
N ILE A 110 -4.51 -5.24 -5.39
CA ILE A 110 -4.66 -6.33 -4.40
C ILE A 110 -5.70 -7.36 -4.86
N ARG A 111 -6.71 -6.95 -5.62
CA ARG A 111 -7.70 -7.86 -6.21
C ARG A 111 -7.09 -8.68 -7.35
N ASP A 112 -6.31 -8.04 -8.22
CA ASP A 112 -5.68 -8.69 -9.38
C ASP A 112 -4.52 -9.61 -8.95
N ILE A 113 -3.86 -9.31 -7.83
CA ILE A 113 -2.73 -10.08 -7.28
C ILE A 113 -3.03 -10.42 -5.80
N PRO A 114 -3.87 -11.42 -5.53
CA PRO A 114 -4.30 -11.77 -4.16
C PRO A 114 -3.14 -12.25 -3.27
N GLU A 115 -2.01 -12.70 -3.85
CA GLU A 115 -0.79 -13.04 -3.12
C GLU A 115 -0.27 -11.87 -2.28
N LEU A 116 -0.56 -10.62 -2.66
CA LEU A 116 -0.21 -9.42 -1.90
C LEU A 116 -0.84 -9.38 -0.50
N LYS A 117 -1.95 -10.09 -0.26
CA LYS A 117 -2.57 -10.19 1.07
C LYS A 117 -1.83 -11.15 2.01
N LYS A 118 -1.00 -12.04 1.45
CA LYS A 118 -0.31 -13.10 2.19
C LYS A 118 1.06 -12.67 2.71
N ILE A 119 1.59 -11.54 2.24
CA ILE A 119 2.91 -11.04 2.61
C ILE A 119 2.84 -10.06 3.80
N PRO A 120 3.90 -9.96 4.62
CA PRO A 120 3.99 -8.96 5.68
C PRO A 120 3.86 -7.53 5.15
N LYS A 121 3.25 -6.64 5.94
CA LYS A 121 3.07 -5.22 5.59
C LYS A 121 4.37 -4.52 5.18
N ALA A 122 5.49 -4.85 5.82
CA ALA A 122 6.79 -4.31 5.46
C ALA A 122 7.21 -4.68 4.03
N GLN A 123 7.04 -5.95 3.64
CA GLN A 123 7.35 -6.43 2.29
C GLN A 123 6.39 -5.86 1.25
N PHE A 124 5.11 -5.74 1.59
CA PHE A 124 4.11 -5.09 0.74
C PHE A 124 4.50 -3.63 0.45
N ASN A 125 4.90 -2.89 1.49
CA ASN A 125 5.35 -1.51 1.33
C ASN A 125 6.63 -1.41 0.46
N GLU A 126 7.57 -2.35 0.59
CA GLU A 126 8.76 -2.41 -0.27
C GLU A 126 8.40 -2.66 -1.74
N LEU A 127 7.40 -3.51 -2.03
CA LEU A 127 6.94 -3.75 -3.40
C LEU A 127 6.25 -2.54 -4.03
N LEU A 128 5.58 -1.72 -3.22
CA LEU A 128 4.90 -0.52 -3.70
C LEU A 128 5.86 0.65 -3.96
N LYS A 129 7.07 0.63 -3.39
CA LYS A 129 8.06 1.67 -3.65
C LYS A 129 8.38 1.66 -5.15
N PRO A 130 8.33 2.82 -5.83
CA PRO A 130 8.80 2.89 -7.19
C PRO A 130 10.27 2.45 -7.22
N PRO A 131 10.72 1.74 -8.27
CA PRO A 131 12.12 1.38 -8.40
C PRO A 131 12.95 2.66 -8.28
N ARG A 132 13.96 2.66 -7.38
CA ARG A 132 14.86 3.80 -7.23
C ARG A 132 15.38 4.14 -8.63
N ARG A 133 15.00 5.30 -9.16
CA ARG A 133 15.67 5.84 -10.34
C ARG A 133 17.09 6.09 -9.87
N VAL A 134 18.03 5.27 -10.34
CA VAL A 134 19.44 5.58 -10.23
C VAL A 134 19.60 6.84 -11.06
N VAL A 135 19.64 7.99 -10.40
CA VAL A 135 20.05 9.23 -11.04
C VAL A 135 21.51 9.00 -11.38
N LYS A 136 21.79 8.60 -12.62
CA LYS A 136 23.14 8.71 -13.17
C LYS A 136 23.43 10.19 -13.22
N THR A 137 24.10 10.70 -12.18
CA THR A 137 24.86 11.94 -12.29
C THR A 137 25.87 11.70 -13.40
N ARG A 138 25.62 12.35 -14.55
CA ARG A 138 26.62 12.52 -15.60
C ARG A 138 27.67 13.51 -15.12
#